data_AF-A0A292SV98-F1
#
_entry.id   AF-A0A292SV98-F1
#
_cell.length_a   1.000
_cell.length_b   1.000
_cell.length_c   1.000
_cell.angle_alpha   90.00
_cell.angle_beta   90.00
_cell.angle_gamma   90.00
#
_symmetry.space_group_name_H-M   'P 1'
#
loop_
_entity.id
_entity.type
_entity.pdbx_description
1 polymer ?
#
loop_
_entity_poly.entity_id
_entity_poly.type
_entity_poly.pdbx_seq_one_letter_code
_entity_poly.pdbx_strand_id
1 'polypeptide(L)'
;MTHQIIKVAWDLNENCENRYQLVYEIAELAKKLVDEYQMKKPKDELGFDDYGFDNSSIKKENPVEHAIMVKASESDESRLVG
;
A
#
# COMPACT_ATOMS: atom_id res chain seq x y z
N MET A 1 -13.32 5.72 3.23
CA MET A 1 -12.00 5.20 2.82
C MET A 1 -11.46 5.92 1.60
N THR A 2 -12.14 5.92 0.44
CA THR A 2 -11.63 6.58 -0.80
C THR A 2 -11.29 8.07 -0.63
N HIS A 3 -12.12 8.83 0.09
CA HIS A 3 -11.83 10.24 0.40
C HIS A 3 -10.54 10.46 1.22
N GLN A 4 -10.15 9.50 2.05
CA GLN A 4 -8.96 9.57 2.88
C GLN A 4 -7.70 9.31 2.04
N ILE A 5 -7.74 8.31 1.15
CA ILE A 5 -6.65 8.02 0.21
C ILE A 5 -6.39 9.21 -0.72
N ILE A 6 -7.45 9.86 -1.21
CA ILE A 6 -7.31 11.08 -2.01
C ILE A 6 -6.56 12.14 -1.21
N LYS A 7 -6.98 12.41 0.03
CA LYS A 7 -6.30 13.40 0.87
C LYS A 7 -4.81 13.07 1.08
N VAL A 8 -4.50 11.82 1.41
CA VAL A 8 -3.12 11.35 1.60
C VAL A 8 -2.29 11.52 0.31
N ALA A 9 -2.85 11.17 -0.84
CA ALA A 9 -2.18 11.33 -2.13
C ALA A 9 -1.92 12.81 -2.47
N TRP A 10 -2.87 13.69 -2.13
CA TRP A 10 -2.70 15.14 -2.27
C TRP A 10 -1.58 15.66 -1.37
N ASP A 11 -1.59 15.29 -0.08
CA ASP A 11 -0.57 15.70 0.87
C ASP A 11 0.83 15.22 0.41
N LEU A 12 0.98 13.98 -0.04
CA LEU A 12 2.23 13.46 -0.62
C LEU A 12 2.68 14.27 -1.84
N ASN A 13 1.76 14.59 -2.74
CA ASN A 13 2.06 15.35 -3.95
C ASN A 13 2.52 16.79 -3.63
N GLU A 14 1.96 17.42 -2.60
CA GLU A 14 2.37 18.76 -2.16
C GLU A 14 3.70 18.78 -1.40
N ASN A 15 4.03 17.70 -0.70
CA ASN A 15 5.24 17.59 0.12
C ASN A 15 6.42 16.89 -0.58
N CYS A 16 6.30 16.57 -1.87
CA CYS A 16 7.38 15.95 -2.64
C CYS A 16 8.18 16.99 -3.46
N GLU A 17 9.49 16.81 -3.56
CA GLU A 17 10.35 17.68 -4.38
C GLU A 17 10.17 17.40 -5.88
N ASN A 18 9.88 16.15 -6.24
CA ASN A 18 9.72 15.72 -7.62
C ASN A 18 8.53 14.76 -7.77
N ARG A 19 7.48 15.26 -8.43
CA ARG A 19 6.23 14.51 -8.66
C ARG A 19 6.40 13.28 -9.55
N TYR A 20 7.31 13.31 -10.52
CA TYR A 20 7.57 12.14 -11.37
C TYR A 20 8.26 11.05 -10.57
N GLN A 21 9.23 11.41 -9.75
CA GLN A 21 9.91 10.47 -8.86
C GLN A 21 8.91 9.85 -7.88
N LEU A 22 8.03 10.64 -7.27
CA LEU A 22 6.97 10.14 -6.40
C LEU A 22 6.09 9.08 -7.09
N VAL A 23 5.69 9.34 -8.34
CA VAL A 23 4.89 8.38 -9.13
C VAL A 23 5.67 7.08 -9.40
N TYR A 24 6.96 7.17 -9.73
CA TYR A 24 7.80 5.99 -9.92
C TYR A 24 7.93 5.17 -8.64
N GLU A 25 8.15 5.81 -7.50
CA GLU A 25 8.27 5.14 -6.20
C GLU A 25 6.97 4.43 -5.80
N ILE A 26 5.81 5.10 -5.97
CA ILE A 26 4.49 4.49 -5.73
C ILE A 26 4.26 3.30 -6.68
N ALA A 27 4.63 3.42 -7.96
CA ALA A 27 4.48 2.34 -8.93
C ALA A 27 5.38 1.13 -8.59
N GLU A 28 6.61 1.38 -8.14
CA GLU A 28 7.53 0.33 -7.70
C GLU A 28 7.00 -0.39 -6.45
N LEU A 29 6.49 0.35 -5.47
CA LEU A 29 5.86 -0.20 -4.27
C LEU A 29 4.62 -1.03 -4.62
N ALA A 30 3.74 -0.52 -5.48
CA ALA A 30 2.56 -1.24 -5.93
C ALA A 30 2.93 -2.55 -6.64
N LYS A 31 3.97 -2.53 -7.46
CA LYS A 31 4.50 -3.73 -8.12
C LYS A 31 5.01 -4.75 -7.11
N LYS A 32 5.83 -4.34 -6.13
CA LYS A 32 6.32 -5.21 -5.05
C LYS A 32 5.17 -5.87 -4.28
N LEU A 33 4.14 -5.10 -3.92
CA LEU A 33 2.96 -5.62 -3.24
C LEU A 33 2.21 -6.67 -4.07
N VAL A 34 2.07 -6.45 -5.38
CA VAL A 34 1.47 -7.43 -6.29
C VAL A 34 2.34 -8.68 -6.39
N ASP A 35 3.65 -8.53 -6.58
CA ASP A 35 4.59 -9.65 -6.69
C ASP A 35 4.56 -10.50 -5.41
N GLU A 36 4.59 -9.88 -4.23
CA GLU A 36 4.47 -10.57 -2.94
C GLU A 36 3.14 -11.33 -2.80
N TYR A 37 2.03 -10.72 -3.22
CA TYR A 37 0.72 -11.36 -3.18
C TYR A 37 0.68 -12.59 -4.11
N GLN A 38 1.23 -12.49 -5.33
CA GLN A 38 1.29 -13.60 -6.27
C GLN A 38 2.23 -14.72 -5.78
N MET A 39 3.33 -14.40 -5.09
CA MET A 39 4.24 -15.39 -4.51
C MET A 39 3.63 -16.14 -3.32
N LYS A 40 2.70 -15.51 -2.58
CA LYS A 40 1.95 -16.14 -1.47
C LYS A 40 0.77 -17.01 -1.97
N LYS A 41 0.20 -16.66 -3.12
CA LYS A 41 -0.91 -17.39 -3.76
C LYS A 41 -0.72 -18.91 -3.93
N PRO A 42 0.44 -19.45 -4.38
CA PRO A 42 0.64 -20.89 -4.49
C PRO A 42 0.80 -21.62 -3.14
N LYS A 43 0.98 -20.90 -2.02
CA LYS A 43 1.04 -21.49 -0.68
C LYS A 43 -0.34 -21.63 -0.03
N ASP A 44 -1.28 -20.74 -0.34
CA ASP A 44 -2.61 -20.73 0.27
C ASP A 44 -3.61 -21.64 -0.49
N GLU A 45 -3.42 -21.91 -1.78
CA GLU A 45 -4.32 -22.81 -2.55
C GLU A 45 -4.20 -24.30 -2.18
N LEU A 46 -3.20 -24.71 -1.36
CA LEU A 46 -3.05 -26.10 -0.91
C LEU A 46 -3.44 -26.32 0.57
N GLY A 47 -3.92 -25.27 1.26
CA GLY A 47 -4.12 -25.31 2.69
C GLY A 47 -5.28 -24.46 3.14
N PHE A 48 -6.44 -25.11 3.25
CA PHE A 48 -7.39 -24.88 4.33
C PHE A 48 -8.40 -23.72 4.15
N ASP A 49 -9.50 -24.04 3.48
CA ASP A 49 -10.81 -23.61 3.96
C ASP A 49 -10.95 -24.04 5.44
N ASP A 50 -11.41 -23.12 6.30
CA ASP A 50 -12.01 -23.38 7.63
C ASP A 50 -11.16 -23.22 8.92
N TYR A 51 -10.60 -22.04 9.24
CA TYR A 51 -10.63 -21.53 10.63
C TYR A 51 -10.49 -20.00 10.69
N GLY A 52 -11.63 -19.31 10.74
CA GLY A 52 -11.91 -18.32 11.78
C GLY A 52 -10.91 -17.18 12.03
N PHE A 53 -10.43 -16.49 11.00
CA PHE A 53 -9.93 -15.12 11.18
C PHE A 53 -10.79 -14.17 10.37
N ASP A 54 -11.55 -13.33 11.08
CA ASP A 54 -12.38 -12.22 10.59
C ASP A 54 -11.57 -11.12 9.87
N ASN A 55 -10.68 -11.48 8.94
CA ASN A 55 -9.98 -10.57 8.03
C ASN A 55 -10.69 -10.43 6.68
N SER A 56 -11.95 -10.84 6.58
CA SER A 56 -12.83 -10.53 5.45
C SER A 56 -13.12 -9.02 5.30
N SER A 57 -12.65 -8.21 6.26
CA SER A 57 -12.69 -6.74 6.25
C SER A 57 -11.45 -6.07 5.65
N ILE A 58 -10.32 -6.80 5.50
CA ILE A 58 -9.26 -6.45 4.54
C ILE A 58 -9.82 -6.84 3.17
N LYS A 59 -10.72 -5.99 2.66
CA LYS A 59 -11.00 -5.94 1.23
C LYS A 59 -9.65 -5.88 0.55
N LYS A 60 -9.45 -6.67 -0.52
CA LYS A 60 -8.32 -6.54 -1.45
C LYS A 60 -8.15 -5.05 -1.80
N GLU A 61 -7.34 -4.33 -1.03
CA GLU A 61 -7.07 -2.93 -1.30
C GLU A 61 -6.30 -2.88 -2.60
N ASN A 62 -6.62 -1.89 -3.42
CA ASN A 62 -5.92 -1.73 -4.67
C ASN A 62 -4.44 -1.55 -4.35
N PRO A 63 -3.52 -2.30 -4.98
CA PRO A 63 -2.09 -2.21 -4.69
C PRO A 63 -1.53 -0.78 -4.81
N VAL A 64 -2.14 0.06 -5.65
CA VAL A 64 -1.81 1.49 -5.75
C VAL A 64 -2.25 2.27 -4.52
N GLU A 65 -3.46 2.01 -4.01
CA GLU A 65 -3.96 2.66 -2.78
C GLU A 65 -3.12 2.27 -1.57
N HIS A 66 -2.76 0.98 -1.48
CA HIS A 66 -1.87 0.49 -0.43
C HIS A 66 -0.47 1.11 -0.55
N ALA A 67 0.10 1.18 -1.75
CA ALA A 67 1.39 1.83 -1.97
C ALA A 67 1.38 3.32 -1.56
N ILE A 68 0.29 4.04 -1.84
CA ILE A 68 0.12 5.45 -1.40
C ILE A 68 0.16 5.54 0.13
N MET A 69 -0.51 4.63 0.85
CA MET A 69 -0.51 4.62 2.31
C MET A 69 0.86 4.26 2.91
N VAL A 70 1.56 3.29 2.31
CA VAL A 70 2.94 2.94 2.71
C VAL A 70 3.85 4.14 2.52
N LYS A 71 3.79 4.79 1.35
CA LYS A 71 4.65 5.93 1.04
C LYS A 71 4.39 7.13 1.96
N ALA A 72 3.14 7.35 2.34
CA ALA A 72 2.79 8.37 3.32
C ALA A 72 3.39 8.07 4.70
N SER A 73 3.33 6.80 5.12
CA SER A 73 3.89 6.36 6.41
C SER A 73 5.41 6.54 6.47
N GLU A 74 6.14 6.21 5.40
CA GLU A 74 7.60 6.44 5.29
C GLU A 74 7.96 7.93 5.36
N SER A 75 7.12 8.78 4.77
CA SER A 75 7.31 10.24 4.76
C SER A 75 7.04 10.87 6.14
N ASP A 76 6.10 10.30 6.89
CA ASP A 76 5.78 10.72 8.25
C ASP A 76 6.82 10.25 9.28
N GLU A 77 7.42 9.06 9.14
CA GLU A 77 8.53 8.61 10.00
C GLU A 77 9.76 9.53 9.89
N SER A 78 10.02 10.07 8.69
CA SER A 78 11.08 11.08 8.49
C SER A 78 10.83 12.39 9.25
N ARG A 79 9.59 12.67 9.68
CA ARG A 79 9.21 13.87 10.45
C ARG A 79 9.26 13.68 11.97
N LEU A 80 9.36 12.44 12.46
CA LEU A 80 9.27 12.12 13.89
C LEU A 80 10.64 12.05 14.61
N VAL A 81 11.73 12.32 13.91
CA VAL A 81 13.06 12.47 14.52
C VAL A 81 13.29 13.97 14.80
N GLY A 82 12.76 14.43 15.93
CA GLY A 82 12.95 15.77 16.49
C GLY A 82 13.45 15.70 17.92
#